data_AF-A0A8H3D9Z2-F1
#
_entry.id   AF-A0A8H3D9Z2-F1
#
_cell.length_a   1.000
_cell.length_b   1.000
_cell.length_c   1.000
_cell.angle_alpha   90.00
_cell.angle_beta   90.00
_cell.angle_gamma   90.00
#
_symmetry.space_group_name_H-M   'P 1'
#
loop_
_entity.id
_entity.type
_entity.pdbx_description
1 polymer ?
#
loop_
_entity_poly.entity_id
_entity_poly.type
_entity_poly.pdbx_seq_one_letter_code
_entity_poly.pdbx_strand_id
1 'polypeptide(L)'
;VIKTDSVSPLIWLEDEGHYQPADISVILASDNSNLNMFCQPKCHVMVTGYIERLEADEPVPPCPGVEPDLVVRAFLVQSVSNIDIRAWRESVQAREELIERARQIGSSNG
;
A
#
# COMPACT_ATOMS: atom_id res chain seq x y z
N VAL A 1 0.58 -1.82 9.06
CA VAL A 1 -0.40 -0.70 9.02
C VAL A 1 -0.33 0.09 10.32
N ILE A 2 -0.35 1.42 10.20
CA ILE A 2 -0.48 2.38 11.29
C ILE A 2 -1.77 3.17 11.01
N LYS A 3 -2.75 3.10 11.91
CA LYS A 3 -3.92 3.98 11.88
C LYS A 3 -3.68 5.10 12.90
N THR A 4 -3.57 6.32 12.40
CA THR A 4 -3.20 7.50 13.22
C THR A 4 -4.40 8.31 13.68
N ASP A 5 -5.58 8.11 13.06
CA ASP A 5 -6.85 8.71 13.47
C ASP A 5 -7.99 7.69 13.27
N SER A 6 -8.93 7.63 14.22
CA SER A 6 -10.13 6.79 14.15
C SER A 6 -11.15 7.26 13.10
N VAL A 7 -11.15 8.56 12.78
CA VAL A 7 -12.14 9.22 11.92
C VAL A 7 -11.68 9.31 10.46
N SER A 8 -10.37 9.37 10.23
CA SER A 8 -9.82 9.45 8.87
C SER A 8 -9.91 8.10 8.14
N PRO A 9 -10.34 8.08 6.85
CA PRO A 9 -10.24 6.92 5.98
C PRO A 9 -8.81 6.70 5.45
N LEU A 10 -7.83 7.53 5.84
CA LEU A 10 -6.44 7.34 5.49
C LEU A 10 -5.73 6.47 6.53
N ILE A 11 -4.98 5.50 6.03
CA ILE A 11 -4.07 4.66 6.81
C ILE A 11 -2.64 4.87 6.33
N TRP A 12 -1.69 4.64 7.22
CA TRP A 12 -0.26 4.64 6.88
C TRP A 12 0.23 3.20 6.70
N LEU A 13 0.79 2.93 5.53
CA LEU A 13 1.55 1.71 5.26
C LEU A 13 3.01 1.99 5.62
N GLU A 14 3.60 1.09 6.40
CA GLU A 14 5.01 1.15 6.78
C GLU A 14 5.70 -0.10 6.25
N ASP A 15 6.84 0.10 5.61
CA ASP A 15 7.72 -0.96 5.13
C ASP A 15 9.19 -0.53 5.31
N GLU A 16 9.89 -1.15 6.26
CA GLU A 16 11.30 -0.86 6.60
C GLU A 16 11.58 0.63 6.83
N GLY A 17 10.69 1.31 7.55
CA GLY A 17 10.81 2.74 7.85
C GLY A 17 10.42 3.70 6.72
N HIS A 18 9.94 3.17 5.58
CA HIS A 18 9.28 3.96 4.55
C HIS A 18 7.78 4.01 4.83
N TYR A 19 7.19 5.18 4.64
CA TYR A 19 5.79 5.42 4.96
C TYR A 19 5.04 5.90 3.71
N GLN A 20 3.91 5.27 3.43
CA GLN A 20 3.06 5.59 2.29
C GLN A 20 1.60 5.70 2.78
N PRO A 21 0.91 6.84 2.58
CA PRO A 21 -0.50 6.91 2.88
C PRO A 21 -1.32 6.14 1.84
N ALA A 22 -2.39 5.50 2.32
CA ALA A 22 -3.39 4.84 1.51
C ALA A 22 -4.80 5.27 1.97
N ASP A 23 -5.61 5.71 1.01
CA ASP A 23 -7.02 6.06 1.20
C ASP A 23 -7.87 4.81 1.00
N ILE A 24 -8.56 4.39 2.06
CA ILE A 24 -9.45 3.21 2.08
C ILE A 24 -10.93 3.61 2.11
N SER A 25 -11.27 4.85 1.78
CA SER A 25 -12.65 5.39 1.81
C SER A 25 -13.66 4.52 1.05
N VAL A 26 -13.32 4.05 -0.15
CA VAL A 26 -14.16 3.16 -0.97
C VAL A 26 -14.45 1.82 -0.26
N ILE A 27 -13.47 1.30 0.46
CA ILE A 27 -13.58 0.01 1.17
C ILE A 27 -14.43 0.18 2.43
N LEU A 28 -14.25 1.28 3.15
CA LEU A 28 -15.07 1.61 4.32
C LEU A 28 -16.54 1.87 3.95
N ALA A 29 -16.79 2.51 2.81
CA ALA A 29 -18.14 2.77 2.33
C ALA A 29 -18.89 1.50 1.90
N SER A 30 -18.18 0.45 1.50
CA SER A 30 -18.78 -0.81 1.03
C SER A 30 -19.01 -1.84 2.13
N ASP A 31 -18.24 -1.82 3.23
CA ASP A 31 -18.38 -2.79 4.31
C ASP A 31 -17.83 -2.27 5.65
N ASN A 32 -18.74 -1.81 6.53
CA ASN A 32 -18.40 -1.33 7.89
C ASN A 32 -17.77 -2.40 8.79
N SER A 33 -17.86 -3.70 8.45
CA SER A 33 -17.27 -4.77 9.27
C SER A 33 -15.74 -4.88 9.13
N ASN A 34 -15.17 -4.30 8.07
CA ASN A 34 -13.73 -4.31 7.79
C ASN A 34 -12.91 -3.33 8.64
N LEU A 35 -13.54 -2.42 9.38
CA LEU A 35 -12.86 -1.45 10.25
C LEU A 35 -11.93 -2.11 11.28
N ASN A 36 -12.28 -3.31 11.77
CA ASN A 36 -11.48 -4.01 12.78
C ASN A 36 -10.09 -4.42 12.28
N MET A 37 -9.90 -4.68 10.98
CA MET A 37 -8.58 -5.05 10.44
C MET A 37 -7.59 -3.89 10.47
N PHE A 38 -8.11 -2.66 10.33
CA PHE A 38 -7.33 -1.42 10.34
C PHE A 38 -7.08 -0.88 11.75
N CYS A 39 -7.80 -1.41 12.75
CA CYS A 39 -7.62 -1.07 14.15
C CYS A 39 -6.59 -1.99 14.85
N GLN A 40 -6.05 -3.01 14.18
CA GLN A 40 -4.97 -3.84 14.72
C GLN A 40 -3.60 -3.24 14.36
N PRO A 41 -2.85 -2.67 15.32
CA PRO A 41 -1.52 -2.15 15.06
C PRO A 41 -0.60 -3.28 14.61
N LYS A 42 0.30 -3.00 13.65
CA LYS A 42 1.36 -3.93 13.19
C LYS A 42 0.87 -5.18 12.44
N CYS A 43 -0.27 -5.12 11.75
CA CYS A 43 -0.66 -6.17 10.80
C CYS A 43 0.02 -5.97 9.42
N HIS A 44 0.35 -7.08 8.77
CA HIS A 44 0.68 -7.10 7.35
C HIS A 44 -0.60 -7.11 6.52
N VAL A 45 -0.65 -6.23 5.53
CA VAL A 45 -1.76 -6.13 4.58
C VAL A 45 -1.21 -6.05 3.16
N MET A 46 -1.99 -6.54 2.21
CA MET A 46 -1.80 -6.26 0.80
C MET A 46 -2.83 -5.22 0.38
N VAL A 47 -2.36 -4.13 -0.21
CA VAL A 47 -3.22 -3.04 -0.70
C VAL A 47 -3.17 -3.03 -2.22
N THR A 48 -4.33 -3.03 -2.86
CA THR A 48 -4.45 -2.84 -4.31
C THR A 48 -5.24 -1.57 -4.56
N GLY A 49 -4.66 -0.72 -5.41
CA GLY A 49 -5.13 0.61 -5.69
C GLY A 49 -4.41 1.20 -6.89
N TYR A 50 -4.66 2.48 -7.13
CA TYR A 50 -3.87 3.31 -8.03
C TYR A 50 -3.19 4.41 -7.24
N ILE A 51 -2.06 4.91 -7.75
CA ILE A 51 -1.32 6.00 -7.12
C ILE A 51 -1.82 7.32 -7.71
N GLU A 52 -2.08 8.28 -6.83
CA GLU A 52 -2.51 9.63 -7.20
C GLU A 52 -1.70 10.66 -6.41
N ARG A 53 -1.57 11.88 -6.94
CA ARG A 53 -0.95 12.98 -6.22
C ARG A 53 -1.93 13.54 -5.20
N LEU A 54 -1.46 13.79 -3.99
CA LEU A 54 -2.27 14.47 -2.98
C LEU A 54 -2.57 15.91 -3.42
N GLU A 55 -3.83 16.32 -3.29
CA GLU A 55 -4.21 17.70 -3.50
C GLU A 55 -3.78 18.56 -2.30
N ALA A 56 -3.53 19.85 -2.51
CA ALA A 56 -2.99 20.75 -1.48
C ALA A 56 -3.90 20.87 -0.23
N ASP A 57 -5.20 20.62 -0.40
CA ASP A 57 -6.21 20.74 0.65
C ASP A 57 -6.67 19.38 1.20
N GLU A 58 -6.05 18.28 0.75
CA GLU A 58 -6.45 16.96 1.20
C GLU A 58 -5.93 16.68 2.62
N PRO A 59 -6.81 16.37 3.59
CA PRO A 59 -6.41 16.19 4.98
C PRO A 59 -5.70 14.85 5.16
N VAL A 60 -4.36 14.88 5.23
CA VAL A 60 -3.56 13.69 5.52
C VAL A 60 -3.24 13.63 7.02
N PRO A 61 -3.52 12.51 7.70
CA PRO A 61 -3.20 12.42 9.11
C PRO A 61 -1.67 12.41 9.31
N PRO A 62 -1.16 13.09 10.36
CA PRO A 62 0.27 13.29 10.51
C PRO A 62 1.02 11.97 10.69
N CYS A 63 2.17 11.84 10.00
CA CYS A 63 3.14 10.77 10.21
C CYS A 63 4.50 11.38 10.58
N PRO A 64 5.25 10.81 11.55
CA PRO A 64 6.50 11.40 11.98
C PRO A 64 7.52 11.52 10.84
N GLY A 65 7.92 12.75 10.51
CA GLY A 65 9.05 13.03 9.63
C GLY A 65 8.81 12.80 8.13
N VAL A 66 7.56 12.63 7.69
CA VAL A 66 7.21 12.40 6.28
C VAL A 66 6.10 13.35 5.84
N GLU A 67 6.35 14.11 4.78
CA GLU A 67 5.35 14.89 4.06
C GLU A 67 5.04 14.15 2.75
N PRO A 68 3.89 13.47 2.64
CA PRO A 68 3.58 12.67 1.47
C PRO A 68 3.10 13.56 0.32
N ASP A 69 3.56 13.25 -0.88
CA ASP A 69 3.12 13.87 -2.14
C ASP A 69 2.20 12.96 -2.95
N LEU A 70 2.25 11.66 -2.69
CA LEU A 70 1.47 10.61 -3.33
C LEU A 70 0.62 9.85 -2.32
N VAL A 71 -0.56 9.42 -2.75
CA VAL A 71 -1.48 8.57 -2.00
C VAL A 71 -1.90 7.36 -2.83
N VAL A 72 -2.05 6.21 -2.19
CA VAL A 72 -2.66 5.03 -2.81
C VAL A 72 -4.17 5.11 -2.63
N ARG A 73 -4.93 5.28 -3.71
CA ARG A 73 -6.40 5.16 -3.72
C ARG A 73 -6.77 3.68 -3.75
N ALA A 74 -7.02 3.11 -2.57
CA ALA A 74 -7.24 1.68 -2.42
C ALA A 74 -8.68 1.30 -2.76
N PHE A 75 -8.84 0.28 -3.60
CA PHE A 75 -10.13 -0.38 -3.84
C PHE A 75 -10.18 -1.80 -3.28
N LEU A 76 -9.03 -2.36 -2.86
CA LEU A 76 -8.95 -3.63 -2.17
C LEU A 76 -7.85 -3.58 -1.09
N VAL A 77 -8.17 -4.07 0.10
CA VAL A 77 -7.19 -4.35 1.14
C VAL A 77 -7.46 -5.73 1.71
N GLN A 78 -6.41 -6.53 1.85
CA GLN A 78 -6.49 -7.89 2.38
C GLN A 78 -5.48 -8.05 3.52
N SER A 79 -5.92 -8.64 4.63
CA SER A 79 -4.99 -9.04 5.69
C SER A 79 -4.19 -10.26 5.23
N VAL A 80 -2.87 -10.20 5.43
CA VAL A 80 -1.93 -11.28 5.08
C VAL A 80 -1.06 -11.63 6.29
N SER A 81 -1.69 -11.94 7.42
CA SER A 81 -1.04 -12.12 8.73
C SER A 81 0.07 -13.18 8.77
N ASN A 82 0.01 -14.20 7.91
CA ASN A 82 0.97 -15.32 7.89
C ASN A 82 1.93 -15.25 6.69
N ILE A 83 2.06 -14.11 6.03
CA ILE A 83 2.97 -13.97 4.89
C ILE A 83 4.43 -14.08 5.35
N ASP A 84 5.22 -14.88 4.65
CA ASP A 84 6.68 -14.82 4.72
C ASP A 84 7.14 -13.63 3.86
N ILE A 85 7.40 -12.50 4.50
CA ILE A 85 7.80 -11.26 3.83
C ILE A 85 9.11 -11.44 3.05
N ARG A 86 10.03 -12.28 3.53
CA ARG A 86 11.30 -12.51 2.84
C ARG A 86 11.07 -13.28 1.55
N ALA A 87 10.36 -14.40 1.63
CA ALA A 87 10.03 -15.20 0.44
C ALA A 87 9.19 -14.40 -0.57
N TRP A 88 8.30 -13.53 -0.09
CA TRP A 88 7.53 -12.62 -0.93
C TRP A 88 8.44 -11.65 -1.71
N ARG A 89 9.37 -10.97 -1.02
CA ARG A 89 10.31 -10.04 -1.65
C ARG A 89 11.20 -10.73 -2.69
N GLU A 90 11.74 -11.91 -2.35
CA GLU A 90 12.55 -12.72 -3.26
C GLU A 90 11.73 -13.12 -4.52
N SER A 91 10.45 -13.44 -4.34
CA SER A 91 9.54 -13.78 -5.45
C SER A 91 9.21 -12.58 -6.36
N VAL A 92 8.99 -11.41 -5.77
CA VAL A 92 8.75 -10.16 -6.53
C VAL A 92 9.98 -9.80 -7.36
N GLN A 93 11.17 -9.83 -6.74
CA GLN A 93 12.42 -9.55 -7.43
C GLN A 93 12.65 -10.53 -8.61
N ALA A 94 12.50 -11.83 -8.37
CA ALA A 94 12.65 -12.83 -9.43
C ALA A 94 11.69 -12.59 -10.61
N ARG A 95 10.45 -12.18 -10.34
CA ARG A 95 9.48 -11.83 -11.37
C ARG A 95 9.92 -10.61 -12.18
N GLU A 96 10.41 -9.56 -11.52
CA GLU A 96 10.88 -8.34 -12.19
C GLU A 96 12.10 -8.62 -13.09
N GLU A 97 13.05 -9.43 -12.61
CA GLU A 97 14.20 -9.87 -13.40
C GLU A 97 13.78 -10.63 -14.66
N LEU A 98 12.77 -11.51 -14.56
CA LEU A 98 12.24 -12.24 -15.71
C LEU A 98 11.56 -11.32 -16.73
N ILE A 99 10.78 -10.34 -16.26
CA ILE A 99 10.13 -9.35 -17.13
C ILE A 99 11.19 -8.54 -17.87
N GLU A 100 12.24 -8.10 -17.18
CA GLU A 100 13.31 -7.30 -17.76
C GLU A 100 14.11 -8.09 -18.81
N ARG A 101 14.45 -9.35 -18.52
CA ARG A 101 15.07 -10.24 -19.51
C ARG A 101 14.21 -10.44 -20.75
N ALA A 102 12.89 -10.62 -20.58
CA ALA A 102 11.97 -10.78 -21.70
C ALA A 102 11.92 -9.52 -22.58
N ARG A 103 11.95 -8.33 -21.98
CA ARG A 103 12.03 -7.05 -22.72
C ARG A 103 13.31 -6.93 -23.53
N GLN A 104 14.46 -7.30 -22.95
CA GLN A 104 15.74 -7.22 -23.65
C GLN A 104 15.80 -8.18 -24.85
N ILE A 105 15.30 -9.41 -24.70
CA ILE A 105 15.21 -10.37 -25.81
C ILE A 105 14.27 -9.86 -26.91
N GLY A 106 13.13 -9.26 -26.53
CA GLY A 106 12.19 -8.66 -27.49
C GLY A 106 12.76 -7.46 -28.24
N SER A 107 13.52 -6.58 -27.55
CA SER A 107 14.15 -5.41 -28.15
C SER A 107 15.40 -5.72 -28.99
N SER A 108 16.02 -6.89 -28.79
CA SER A 108 17.22 -7.32 -29.55
C SER A 108 16.89 -7.93 -30.92
N ASN A 109 15.61 -8.22 -31.18
CA ASN A 109 15.11 -8.89 -32.39
C ASN A 109 14.27 -7.97 -33.30
N GLY A 110 14.27 -6.65 -33.05
CA GLY A 110 13.62 -5.62 -33.89
C GLY A 110 14.66 -4.72 -34.53
#